data_AF-A0A3N1A7C2-F1
#
_entry.id   AF-A0A3N1A7C2-F1
#
_cell.length_a   1.000
_cell.length_b   1.000
_cell.length_c   1.000
_cell.angle_alpha   90.00
_cell.angle_beta   90.00
_cell.angle_gamma   90.00
#
_symmetry.space_group_name_H-M   'P 1'
#
loop_
_entity.id
_entity.type
_entity.pdbx_description
1 polymer ?
#
loop_
_entity_poly.entity_id
_entity_poly.type
_entity_poly.pdbx_seq_one_letter_code
_entity_poly.pdbx_strand_id
1 'polypeptide(L)'
;MALEYRLTLAGDITTEQIVESAAVDPAERATPTETSELFTVDLYDQRGFVLIIRSGRNGYYEADNDGSTWEWEPDAYVNLTFRMSKEDHIGKGIPNMLATVARVLASRAEDAALILNSDVLLLTRMDGAIRKHRQSWWHNYGVSNLIPE
;
A
#
# COMPACT_ATOMS: atom_id res chain seq x y z
N MET A 1 6.89 17.97 4.90
CA MET A 1 7.07 16.95 3.82
C MET A 1 6.24 15.73 4.20
N ALA A 2 5.58 15.09 3.24
CA ALA A 2 4.82 13.87 3.48
C ALA A 2 5.69 12.62 3.25
N LEU A 3 5.28 11.49 3.84
CA LEU A 3 5.71 10.16 3.43
C LEU A 3 4.58 9.52 2.63
N GLU A 4 4.95 8.80 1.58
CA GLU A 4 4.01 8.07 0.73
C GLU A 4 4.40 6.61 0.70
N TYR A 5 3.52 5.74 1.17
CA TYR A 5 3.65 4.30 1.00
C TYR A 5 2.67 3.87 -0.08
N ARG A 6 3.15 3.14 -1.08
CA ARG A 6 2.31 2.64 -2.16
C ARG A 6 2.32 1.12 -2.17
N LEU A 7 1.16 0.52 -1.91
CA LEU A 7 0.92 -0.88 -2.22
C LEU A 7 0.33 -0.97 -3.63
N THR A 8 1.01 -1.69 -4.52
CA THR A 8 0.52 -2.01 -5.85
C THR A 8 0.12 -3.48 -5.88
N LEU A 9 -1.04 -3.79 -6.45
CA LEU A 9 -1.52 -5.15 -6.73
C LEU A 9 -1.67 -5.33 -8.24
N ALA A 10 -1.15 -6.41 -8.80
CA ALA A 10 -1.28 -6.71 -10.23
C ALA A 10 -2.58 -7.47 -10.55
N GLY A 11 -3.27 -7.03 -11.59
CA GLY A 11 -4.49 -7.64 -12.11
C GLY A 11 -5.62 -6.64 -12.34
N ASP A 12 -6.65 -7.08 -13.04
CA ASP A 12 -7.89 -6.32 -13.25
C ASP A 12 -8.75 -6.34 -11.98
N ILE A 13 -8.29 -5.62 -10.96
CA ILE A 13 -9.00 -5.44 -9.69
C ILE A 13 -9.76 -4.11 -9.72
N THR A 14 -11.01 -4.10 -9.26
CA THR A 14 -11.76 -2.85 -9.15
C THR A 14 -11.42 -2.10 -7.86
N THR A 15 -11.57 -0.78 -7.87
CA THR A 15 -11.34 0.04 -6.67
C THR A 15 -12.28 -0.37 -5.53
N GLU A 16 -13.52 -0.78 -5.84
CA GLU A 16 -14.50 -1.22 -4.85
C GLU A 16 -14.07 -2.51 -4.13
N GLN A 17 -13.51 -3.48 -4.86
CA GLN A 17 -12.99 -4.72 -4.26
C GLN A 17 -11.84 -4.43 -3.28
N ILE A 18 -11.00 -3.44 -3.59
CA ILE A 18 -9.92 -3.01 -2.70
C ILE A 18 -10.45 -2.26 -1.48
N VAL A 19 -11.45 -1.39 -1.65
CA VAL A 19 -12.08 -0.67 -0.52
C VAL A 19 -12.64 -1.65 0.50
N GLU A 20 -13.32 -2.70 0.04
CA GLU A 20 -13.83 -3.78 0.90
C GLU A 20 -12.68 -4.51 1.62
N SER A 21 -11.64 -4.90 0.87
CA SER A 21 -10.46 -5.60 1.41
C SER A 21 -9.69 -4.77 2.44
N ALA A 22 -9.66 -3.44 2.26
CA ALA A 22 -8.99 -2.50 3.17
C ALA A 22 -9.76 -2.25 4.48
N ALA A 23 -10.99 -2.76 4.61
CA ALA A 23 -11.90 -2.50 5.73
C ALA A 23 -12.03 -0.99 6.04
N VAL A 24 -12.22 -0.20 4.98
CA VAL A 24 -12.62 1.22 5.10
C VAL A 24 -14.13 1.22 5.36
N ASP A 25 -14.57 1.87 6.44
CA ASP A 25 -15.99 1.91 6.77
C ASP A 25 -16.77 2.60 5.63
N PRO A 26 -17.93 2.07 5.19
CA PRO A 26 -18.79 2.76 4.24
C PRO A 26 -19.14 4.20 4.62
N ALA A 27 -19.19 4.52 5.91
CA ALA A 27 -19.43 5.85 6.46
C ALA A 27 -18.20 6.76 6.44
N GLU A 28 -17.00 6.17 6.36
CA GLU A 28 -15.73 6.89 6.15
C GLU A 28 -15.52 7.22 4.66
N ARG A 29 -16.28 6.63 3.74
CA ARG A 29 -16.15 6.90 2.29
C ARG A 29 -16.31 8.39 2.00
N ALA A 30 -15.27 9.00 1.42
CA ALA A 30 -15.48 10.29 0.77
C ALA A 30 -16.39 10.11 -0.45
N THR A 31 -17.06 11.19 -0.82
CA THR A 31 -17.97 11.28 -1.95
C THR A 31 -17.34 10.63 -3.19
N PRO A 32 -18.02 9.69 -3.87
CA PRO A 32 -17.48 9.09 -5.08
C PRO A 32 -17.14 10.20 -6.08
N THR A 33 -15.89 10.25 -6.53
CA THR A 33 -15.54 10.97 -7.75
C THR A 33 -16.28 10.30 -8.91
N GLU A 34 -16.75 11.06 -9.90
CA GLU A 34 -17.54 10.56 -11.04
C GLU A 34 -16.83 9.46 -11.87
N THR A 35 -15.54 9.23 -11.60
CA THR A 35 -14.71 8.18 -12.20
C THR A 35 -14.50 7.05 -11.19
N SER A 36 -15.02 5.84 -11.48
CA SER A 36 -14.79 4.61 -10.69
C SER A 36 -13.31 4.22 -10.54
N GLU A 37 -12.41 4.87 -11.26
CA GLU A 37 -10.97 4.60 -11.27
C GLU A 37 -10.19 5.24 -10.11
N LEU A 38 -10.81 6.16 -9.36
CA LEU A 38 -10.18 6.86 -8.24
C LEU A 38 -11.09 6.87 -7.02
N PHE A 39 -10.56 6.47 -5.88
CA PHE A 39 -11.19 6.58 -4.57
C PHE A 39 -10.23 7.24 -3.60
N THR A 40 -10.68 8.24 -2.85
CA THR A 40 -9.86 8.91 -1.84
C THR A 40 -10.63 8.97 -0.54
N VAL A 41 -9.97 8.70 0.58
CA VAL A 41 -10.57 8.84 1.91
C VAL A 41 -9.57 9.46 2.87
N ASP A 42 -10.01 10.48 3.58
CA ASP A 42 -9.22 11.11 4.63
C ASP A 42 -9.40 10.33 5.95
N LEU A 43 -8.37 9.56 6.31
CA LEU A 43 -8.31 8.81 7.57
C LEU A 43 -7.22 9.40 8.47
N TYR A 44 -6.80 10.66 8.27
CA TYR A 44 -5.66 11.22 8.97
C TYR A 44 -5.89 11.25 10.49
N ASP A 45 -7.02 11.80 10.92
CA ASP A 45 -7.36 11.91 12.34
C ASP A 45 -7.57 10.55 13.01
N GLN A 46 -7.99 9.52 12.27
CA GLN A 46 -8.36 8.20 12.82
C GLN A 46 -7.24 7.16 12.71
N ARG A 47 -6.51 7.16 11.59
CA ARG A 47 -5.50 6.14 11.23
C ARG A 47 -4.13 6.74 10.88
N GLY A 48 -4.01 8.06 10.78
CA GLY A 48 -2.73 8.76 10.58
C GLY A 48 -2.30 8.89 9.12
N PHE A 49 -3.20 8.66 8.16
CA PHE A 49 -2.93 8.79 6.73
C PHE A 49 -4.19 9.13 5.93
N VAL A 50 -4.00 9.77 4.78
CA VAL A 50 -4.98 9.80 3.70
C VAL A 50 -4.74 8.60 2.80
N LEU A 51 -5.79 7.86 2.45
CA LEU A 51 -5.73 6.72 1.54
C LEU A 51 -6.28 7.11 0.17
N ILE A 52 -5.49 6.84 -0.87
CA ILE A 52 -5.85 7.07 -2.27
C ILE A 52 -5.74 5.72 -2.98
N ILE A 53 -6.84 5.25 -3.57
CA ILE A 53 -6.92 4.02 -4.34
C ILE A 53 -7.13 4.39 -5.81
N ARG A 54 -6.28 3.88 -6.69
CA ARG A 54 -6.36 4.17 -8.12
C ARG A 54 -6.06 2.93 -8.97
N SER A 55 -6.95 2.61 -9.90
CA SER A 55 -6.71 1.60 -10.93
C SER A 55 -5.87 2.17 -12.08
N GLY A 56 -5.10 1.33 -12.74
CA GLY A 56 -4.30 1.72 -13.90
C GLY A 56 -3.90 0.53 -14.76
N ARG A 57 -3.24 0.84 -15.89
CA ARG A 57 -2.70 -0.13 -16.84
C ARG A 57 -1.33 0.30 -17.32
N ASN A 58 -0.56 -0.65 -17.86
CA ASN A 58 0.82 -0.47 -18.32
C ASN A 58 1.69 0.15 -17.21
N GLY A 59 1.67 -0.47 -16.03
CA GLY A 59 2.45 -0.01 -14.89
C GLY A 59 3.93 -0.26 -15.10
N TYR A 60 4.77 0.65 -14.59
CA TYR A 60 6.20 0.44 -14.46
C TYR A 60 6.61 0.95 -13.08
N TYR A 61 7.21 0.07 -12.29
CA TYR A 61 7.66 0.36 -10.93
C TYR A 61 9.13 0.00 -10.80
N GLU A 62 9.88 0.94 -10.25
CA GLU A 62 11.29 0.78 -9.93
C GLU A 62 11.49 1.17 -8.46
N ALA A 63 12.36 0.45 -7.74
CA ALA A 63 12.76 0.82 -6.38
C ALA A 63 14.13 0.23 -6.02
N ASP A 64 14.86 0.91 -5.14
CA ASP A 64 16.06 0.37 -4.49
C ASP A 64 15.67 -0.78 -3.54
N ASN A 65 16.36 -1.88 -3.74
CA ASN A 65 16.30 -3.11 -2.99
C ASN A 65 17.70 -3.43 -2.43
N ASP A 66 18.05 -2.77 -1.33
CA ASP A 66 19.31 -2.97 -0.60
C ASP A 66 20.56 -2.86 -1.50
N GLY A 67 20.60 -1.84 -2.35
CA GLY A 67 21.71 -1.55 -3.27
C GLY A 67 21.61 -2.23 -4.64
N SER A 68 20.49 -2.88 -4.93
CA SER A 68 20.13 -3.37 -6.26
C SER A 68 18.84 -2.71 -6.74
N THR A 69 18.68 -2.53 -8.04
CA THR A 69 17.42 -2.04 -8.61
C THR A 69 16.43 -3.19 -8.77
N TRP A 70 15.22 -3.01 -8.27
CA TRP A 70 14.09 -3.90 -8.51
C TRP A 70 13.12 -3.22 -9.48
N GLU A 71 12.65 -3.97 -10.47
CA GLU A 71 11.75 -3.50 -11.53
C GLU A 71 10.54 -4.43 -11.65
N TRP A 72 9.38 -3.86 -11.97
CA TRP A 72 8.15 -4.61 -12.17
C TRP A 72 7.15 -3.90 -13.10
N GLU A 73 6.61 -4.65 -14.05
CA GLU A 73 5.70 -4.15 -15.09
C GLU A 73 4.35 -4.89 -15.11
N PRO A 74 3.38 -4.51 -14.25
CA PRO A 74 2.05 -5.09 -14.31
C PRO A 74 1.19 -4.48 -15.44
N ASP A 75 0.56 -5.33 -16.25
CA ASP A 75 -0.33 -4.91 -17.35
C ASP A 75 -1.57 -4.14 -16.85
N ALA A 76 -2.23 -4.67 -15.82
CA ALA A 76 -3.29 -4.00 -15.07
C ALA A 76 -2.91 -3.99 -13.58
N TYR A 77 -3.29 -2.93 -12.86
CA TYR A 77 -2.97 -2.82 -11.44
C TYR A 77 -3.93 -1.92 -10.67
N VAL A 78 -3.91 -2.06 -9.34
CA VAL A 78 -4.46 -1.07 -8.41
C VAL A 78 -3.40 -0.62 -7.43
N ASN A 79 -3.32 0.70 -7.24
CA ASN A 79 -2.45 1.34 -6.25
C ASN A 79 -3.25 1.80 -5.06
N LEU A 80 -2.82 1.42 -3.86
CA LEU A 80 -3.21 2.02 -2.59
C LEU A 80 -2.05 2.90 -2.11
N THR A 81 -2.24 4.21 -2.14
CA THR A 81 -1.26 5.18 -1.66
C THR A 81 -1.69 5.72 -0.31
N PHE A 82 -0.86 5.48 0.70
CA PHE A 82 -1.00 5.98 2.06
C PHE A 82 -0.11 7.20 2.23
N ARG A 83 -0.73 8.39 2.25
CA ARG A 83 -0.03 9.66 2.43
C ARG A 83 -0.13 10.10 3.89
N MET A 84 1.01 10.29 4.55
CA MET A 84 1.09 10.62 5.97
C MET A 84 2.10 11.75 6.24
N SER A 85 1.97 12.44 7.37
CA SER A 85 2.95 13.44 7.81
C SER A 85 4.23 12.79 8.31
N LYS A 86 5.40 13.37 8.01
CA LYS A 86 6.67 12.93 8.60
C LYS A 86 6.71 13.09 10.13
N GLU A 87 5.89 13.96 10.71
CA GLU A 87 5.95 14.27 12.13
C GLU A 87 5.14 13.27 12.97
N ASP A 88 3.99 12.80 12.45
CA ASP A 88 3.03 11.99 13.22
C ASP A 88 2.95 10.51 12.79
N HIS A 89 3.76 10.08 11.81
CA HIS A 89 3.62 8.75 11.21
C HIS A 89 4.00 7.57 12.10
N ILE A 90 4.91 7.75 13.07
CA ILE A 90 5.54 6.61 13.78
C ILE A 90 4.56 5.91 14.71
N GLY A 91 3.83 6.68 15.54
CA GLY A 91 2.95 6.11 16.57
C GLY A 91 1.62 5.59 16.04
N LYS A 92 1.19 6.05 14.86
CA LYS A 92 -0.17 5.81 14.35
C LYS A 92 -0.22 5.44 12.87
N GLY A 93 0.44 6.21 12.02
CA GLY A 93 0.40 6.04 10.56
C GLY A 93 0.93 4.68 10.10
N ILE A 94 2.16 4.33 10.48
CA ILE A 94 2.81 3.09 10.04
C ILE A 94 2.06 1.83 10.51
N PRO A 95 1.74 1.66 11.82
CA PRO A 95 1.05 0.46 12.27
C PRO A 95 -0.31 0.26 11.61
N ASN A 96 -1.11 1.34 11.48
CA ASN A 96 -2.43 1.26 10.84
C ASN A 96 -2.34 1.02 9.32
N MET A 97 -1.36 1.64 8.65
CA MET A 97 -1.10 1.40 7.23
C MET A 97 -0.76 -0.07 6.99
N LEU A 98 0.16 -0.63 7.78
CA LEU A 98 0.55 -2.03 7.66
C LEU A 98 -0.59 -2.98 8.04
N ALA A 99 -1.45 -2.62 8.99
CA ALA A 99 -2.66 -3.39 9.27
C ALA A 99 -3.62 -3.41 8.07
N THR A 100 -3.77 -2.30 7.35
CA THR A 100 -4.53 -2.27 6.09
C THR A 100 -3.85 -3.12 5.00
N VAL A 101 -2.53 -2.99 4.83
CA VAL A 101 -1.77 -3.82 3.87
C VAL A 101 -1.93 -5.31 4.19
N ALA A 102 -1.82 -5.71 5.45
CA ALA A 102 -1.98 -7.10 5.88
C ALA A 102 -3.37 -7.65 5.55
N ARG A 103 -4.44 -6.89 5.78
CA ARG A 103 -5.81 -7.30 5.42
C ARG A 103 -5.99 -7.48 3.93
N VAL A 104 -5.45 -6.55 3.13
CA VAL A 104 -5.49 -6.63 1.68
C VAL A 104 -4.74 -7.86 1.19
N LEU A 105 -3.52 -8.10 1.67
CA LEU A 105 -2.75 -9.30 1.30
C LEU A 105 -3.40 -10.60 1.76
N ALA A 106 -4.10 -10.62 2.90
CA ALA A 106 -4.79 -11.82 3.40
C ALA A 106 -6.08 -12.16 2.63
N SER A 107 -6.72 -11.16 2.02
CA SER A 107 -7.99 -11.33 1.28
C SER A 107 -7.82 -11.52 -0.22
N ARG A 108 -6.59 -11.32 -0.74
CA ARG A 108 -6.26 -11.24 -2.17
C ARG A 108 -5.04 -12.09 -2.47
N ALA A 109 -4.94 -12.66 -3.66
CA ALA A 109 -3.84 -13.58 -4.03
C ALA A 109 -2.82 -12.95 -5.01
N GLU A 110 -3.12 -11.77 -5.53
CA GLU A 110 -2.39 -11.10 -6.60
C GLU A 110 -0.95 -10.72 -6.23
N ASP A 111 -0.04 -10.73 -7.19
CA ASP A 111 1.30 -10.20 -6.95
C ASP A 111 1.23 -8.74 -6.47
N ALA A 112 2.13 -8.40 -5.56
CA ALA A 112 2.08 -7.14 -4.86
C ALA A 112 3.47 -6.55 -4.58
N ALA A 113 3.55 -5.24 -4.50
CA ALA A 113 4.76 -4.54 -4.05
C ALA A 113 4.39 -3.35 -3.16
N LEU A 114 5.10 -3.20 -2.03
CA LEU A 114 5.01 -2.04 -1.15
C LEU A 114 6.29 -1.21 -1.30
N ILE A 115 6.13 0.03 -1.78
CA ILE A 115 7.23 0.96 -2.04
C ILE A 115 7.02 2.23 -1.21
N LEU A 116 8.07 2.68 -0.53
CA LEU A 116 8.13 3.95 0.20
C LEU A 116 8.73 5.04 -0.70
N ASN A 117 8.05 6.18 -0.78
CA ASN A 117 8.41 7.39 -1.50
C ASN A 117 8.80 7.13 -2.97
N SER A 118 8.23 6.10 -3.59
CA SER A 118 8.54 5.65 -4.95
C SER A 118 10.01 5.25 -5.20
N ASP A 119 10.76 4.93 -4.14
CA ASP A 119 12.22 4.70 -4.23
C ASP A 119 12.69 3.52 -3.38
N VAL A 120 11.96 3.16 -2.32
CA VAL A 120 12.42 2.18 -1.34
C VAL A 120 11.50 0.97 -1.35
N LEU A 121 11.99 -0.19 -1.80
CA LEU A 121 11.23 -1.44 -1.75
C LEU A 121 11.18 -1.94 -0.31
N LEU A 122 9.97 -2.20 0.20
CA LEU A 122 9.76 -2.71 1.56
C LEU A 122 9.23 -4.14 1.57
N LEU A 123 8.33 -4.48 0.65
CA LEU A 123 7.74 -5.80 0.57
C LEU A 123 7.40 -6.14 -0.87
N THR A 124 7.56 -7.41 -1.23
CA THR A 124 6.99 -7.98 -2.44
C THR A 124 6.20 -9.23 -2.09
N ARG A 125 5.08 -9.46 -2.77
CA ARG A 125 4.48 -10.77 -2.94
C ARG A 125 4.62 -11.15 -4.41
N MET A 126 5.34 -12.21 -4.72
CA MET A 126 5.51 -12.72 -6.08
C MET A 126 5.25 -14.22 -6.09
N ASP A 127 4.42 -14.69 -7.01
CA ASP A 127 4.04 -16.10 -7.12
C ASP A 127 3.51 -16.66 -5.77
N GLY A 128 2.78 -15.82 -5.04
CA GLY A 128 2.23 -16.14 -3.71
C GLY A 128 3.23 -16.09 -2.55
N ALA A 129 4.53 -15.86 -2.77
CA ALA A 129 5.53 -15.78 -1.72
C ALA A 129 5.74 -14.33 -1.26
N ILE A 130 5.58 -14.07 0.05
CA ILE A 130 5.86 -12.75 0.63
C ILE A 130 7.34 -12.68 1.02
N ARG A 131 7.98 -11.57 0.68
CA ARG A 131 9.34 -11.23 1.08
C ARG A 131 9.39 -9.81 1.59
N LYS A 132 9.93 -9.62 2.80
CA LYS A 132 10.27 -8.30 3.33
C LYS A 132 11.69 -7.92 2.92
N HIS A 133 11.83 -6.69 2.44
CA HIS A 133 13.10 -6.06 2.09
C HIS A 133 13.44 -5.00 3.14
N ARG A 134 14.70 -4.57 3.23
CA ARG A 134 15.16 -3.59 4.24
C ARG A 134 14.78 -3.96 5.68
N GLN A 135 15.30 -5.08 6.16
CA GLN A 135 15.06 -5.61 7.53
C GLN A 135 15.19 -4.53 8.64
N SER A 136 16.13 -3.59 8.50
CA SER A 136 16.32 -2.49 9.45
C SER A 136 15.10 -1.56 9.55
N TRP A 137 14.35 -1.33 8.47
CA TRP A 137 13.14 -0.52 8.48
C TRP A 137 12.05 -1.20 9.33
N TRP A 138 11.78 -2.48 9.08
CA TRP A 138 10.78 -3.26 9.83
C TRP A 138 11.10 -3.33 11.31
N HIS A 139 12.38 -3.53 11.65
CA HIS A 139 12.86 -3.58 13.03
C HIS A 139 12.74 -2.22 13.72
N ASN A 140 13.14 -1.13 13.05
CA ASN A 140 13.09 0.22 13.60
C ASN A 140 11.67 0.65 14.00
N TYR A 141 10.67 0.21 13.24
CA TYR A 141 9.26 0.51 13.55
C TYR A 141 8.58 -0.57 14.41
N GLY A 142 9.25 -1.68 14.73
CA GLY A 142 8.69 -2.74 15.58
C GLY A 142 7.50 -3.48 14.95
N VAL A 143 7.40 -3.50 13.62
CA VAL A 143 6.24 -3.96 12.86
C VAL A 143 6.48 -5.26 12.08
N SER A 144 7.60 -5.94 12.32
CA SER A 144 8.00 -7.15 11.60
C SER A 144 6.96 -8.28 11.64
N ASN A 145 6.10 -8.31 12.66
CA ASN A 145 5.12 -9.38 12.85
C ASN A 145 3.72 -9.07 12.27
N LEU A 146 3.51 -7.87 11.70
CA LEU A 146 2.18 -7.47 11.20
C LEU A 146 1.78 -8.14 9.89
N ILE A 147 2.77 -8.57 9.09
CA ILE A 147 2.54 -9.29 7.83
C ILE A 147 3.32 -10.61 7.92
N PRO A 148 2.67 -11.78 7.87
CA PRO A 148 3.38 -13.05 7.82
C PRO A 148 4.11 -13.20 6.47
N GLU A 149 5.29 -13.83 6.50
CA GLU A 149 6.03 -14.24 5.30
C GLU A 149 5.65 -15.65 4.87
#